data_AF-A0A8S2XFA6-F1
#
_entry.id   AF-A0A8S2XFA6-F1
#
_cell.length_a   1.000
_cell.length_b   1.000
_cell.length_c   1.000
_cell.angle_alpha   90.00
_cell.angle_beta   90.00
_cell.angle_gamma   90.00
#
_symmetry.space_group_name_H-M   'P 1'
#
loop_
_entity.id
_entity.type
_entity.pdbx_description
1 polymer ?
#
loop_
_entity_poly.entity_id
_entity_poly.type
_entity_poly.pdbx_seq_one_letter_code
_entity_poly.pdbx_strand_id
1 'polypeptide(L)'
;MNGDLTEYWQYNGSPTTPPCSESVTFVLFKKPIDFSFEELKELHDTVYEQDFPEPQPRNKGRVLRSYDPNGKDDSVPPVRGDDLCC
;
A
#
# COMPACT_ATOMS: atom_id res chain seq x y z
N MET A 1 11.52 1.27 17.13
CA MET A 1 10.90 0.68 15.93
C MET A 1 11.98 0.40 14.91
N ASN A 2 12.31 -0.87 14.65
CA ASN A 2 13.22 -1.26 13.57
C ASN A 2 12.37 -1.79 12.41
N GLY A 3 12.01 -0.91 11.48
CA GLY A 3 11.29 -1.29 10.26
C GLY A 3 12.23 -1.95 9.24
N ASP A 4 11.75 -2.98 8.56
CA ASP A 4 12.47 -3.58 7.44
C ASP A 4 12.20 -2.77 6.17
N LEU A 5 13.24 -2.11 5.65
CA LEU A 5 13.18 -1.29 4.44
C LEU A 5 13.73 -2.03 3.22
N THR A 6 14.15 -3.28 3.38
CA THR A 6 14.82 -4.06 2.35
C THR A 6 13.88 -4.89 1.51
N GLU A 7 12.60 -5.00 1.89
CA GLU A 7 11.60 -5.80 1.18
C GLU A 7 10.38 -4.94 0.82
N TYR A 8 10.15 -4.73 -0.49
CA TYR A 8 9.04 -3.89 -0.95
C TYR A 8 8.57 -4.21 -2.38
N TRP A 9 7.34 -3.78 -2.68
CA TRP A 9 6.82 -3.65 -4.04
C TRP A 9 6.80 -2.18 -4.46
N GLN A 10 7.09 -1.92 -5.73
CA GLN A 10 7.03 -0.59 -6.32
C GLN A 10 6.10 -0.59 -7.54
N TYR A 11 5.20 0.39 -7.62
CA TYR A 11 4.31 0.58 -8.76
C TYR A 11 3.98 2.06 -8.96
N ASN A 12 3.62 2.44 -10.19
CA ASN A 12 3.13 3.79 -10.48
C ASN A 12 1.61 3.84 -10.29
N GLY A 13 1.11 4.96 -9.82
CA GLY A 13 -0.31 5.22 -9.66
C GLY A 13 -0.63 6.69 -9.41
N SER A 14 -1.83 6.93 -8.89
CA SER A 14 -2.34 8.25 -8.54
C SER A 14 -2.39 8.44 -7.02
N PRO A 15 -2.42 9.69 -6.52
CA PRO A 15 -2.78 9.95 -5.13
C PRO A 15 -4.12 9.30 -4.77
N THR A 16 -4.25 8.83 -3.53
CA THR A 16 -5.49 8.25 -2.97
C THR A 16 -6.54 9.31 -2.60
N THR A 17 -6.30 10.57 -2.99
CA THR A 17 -7.18 11.71 -2.81
C THR A 17 -7.26 12.52 -4.11
N PRO A 18 -8.39 13.18 -4.41
CA PRO A 18 -8.51 14.03 -5.59
C PRO A 18 -7.34 15.04 -5.69
N PRO A 19 -6.79 15.28 -6.90
CA PRO A 19 -7.41 15.11 -8.22
C PRO A 19 -7.07 13.78 -8.96
N CYS A 20 -6.57 12.75 -8.25
CA CYS A 20 -6.36 11.39 -8.80
C CYS A 20 -5.49 11.31 -10.08
N SER A 21 -4.61 12.29 -10.31
CA SER A 21 -3.72 12.31 -11.48
C SER A 21 -2.54 11.35 -11.30
N GLU A 22 -2.28 10.48 -12.28
CA GLU A 22 -1.17 9.51 -12.26
C GLU A 22 0.19 10.22 -12.21
N SER A 23 0.72 10.40 -11.01
CA SER A 23 1.89 11.25 -10.75
C SER A 23 2.77 10.73 -9.62
N VAL A 24 2.42 9.57 -9.03
CA VAL A 24 3.07 9.03 -7.84
C VAL A 24 3.64 7.65 -8.12
N THR A 25 4.83 7.40 -7.58
CA THR A 25 5.40 6.06 -7.47
C THR A 25 5.23 5.58 -6.02
N PHE A 26 4.42 4.54 -5.83
CA PHE A 26 4.21 3.91 -4.54
C PHE A 26 5.34 2.94 -4.22
N VAL A 27 5.72 2.91 -2.95
CA VAL A 27 6.61 1.89 -2.36
C VAL A 27 5.85 1.27 -1.19
N LEU A 28 5.48 0.00 -1.34
CA LEU A 28 4.75 -0.76 -0.33
C LEU A 28 5.71 -1.76 0.31
N PHE A 29 6.07 -1.53 1.57
CA PHE A 29 6.91 -2.45 2.34
C PHE A 29 6.16 -3.76 2.61
N LYS A 30 6.86 -4.89 2.47
CA LYS A 30 6.24 -6.21 2.69
C LYS A 30 5.98 -6.48 4.17
N LYS A 31 6.82 -5.93 5.04
CA LYS A 31 6.73 -6.11 6.50
C LYS A 31 5.91 -4.97 7.12
N PRO A 32 4.78 -5.29 7.81
CA PRO A 32 4.04 -4.29 8.55
C PRO A 32 4.83 -3.80 9.78
N ILE A 33 4.42 -2.63 10.30
CA ILE A 33 4.92 -2.10 11.56
C ILE A 33 3.99 -2.59 12.67
N ASP A 34 4.55 -3.19 13.71
CA ASP A 34 3.81 -3.60 14.89
C ASP A 34 3.59 -2.40 15.82
N PHE A 35 2.35 -2.26 16.30
CA PHE A 35 1.94 -1.26 17.31
C PHE A 35 1.40 -1.96 18.56
N SER A 36 1.54 -1.32 19.72
CA SER A 36 0.85 -1.77 20.93
C SER A 36 -0.66 -1.56 20.80
N PHE A 37 -1.43 -2.29 21.61
CA PHE A 37 -2.88 -2.14 21.62
C PHE A 37 -3.29 -0.73 22.07
N GLU A 38 -2.60 -0.18 23.07
CA GLU A 38 -2.85 1.17 23.57
C GLU A 38 -2.60 2.23 22.49
N GLU A 39 -1.49 2.12 21.75
CA GLU A 39 -1.15 3.03 20.65
C GLU A 39 -2.20 2.99 19.53
N LEU A 40 -2.64 1.79 19.13
CA LEU A 40 -3.69 1.61 18.13
C LEU A 40 -5.03 2.19 18.59
N LYS A 41 -5.35 2.02 19.88
CA LYS A 41 -6.58 2.56 20.46
C LYS A 41 -6.55 4.09 20.50
N GLU A 42 -5.45 4.69 20.92
CA GLU A 42 -5.31 6.15 20.92
C GLU A 42 -5.42 6.73 19.51
N LEU A 43 -4.78 6.10 18.52
CA LEU A 43 -4.93 6.49 17.12
C LEU A 43 -6.40 6.40 16.66
N HIS A 44 -7.05 5.27 16.96
CA HIS A 44 -8.44 5.02 16.60
C HIS A 44 -9.38 6.07 17.20
N ASP A 45 -9.20 6.39 18.48
CA ASP A 45 -10.12 7.25 19.21
C ASP A 45 -9.90 8.75 18.94
N THR A 46 -8.73 9.15 18.41
CA THR A 46 -8.36 10.57 18.23
C THR A 46 -8.43 11.07 16.80
N VAL A 47 -8.00 10.27 15.82
CA VAL A 47 -7.78 10.75 14.44
C VAL A 47 -8.27 9.78 13.36
N TYR A 48 -8.70 8.57 13.75
CA TYR A 48 -9.12 7.58 12.76
C TYR A 48 -10.54 7.85 12.27
N GLU A 49 -10.62 8.34 11.04
CA GLU A 49 -11.84 8.46 10.27
C GLU A 49 -11.77 7.45 9.10
N GLN A 50 -12.90 6.86 8.70
CA GLN A 50 -12.94 5.90 7.59
C GLN A 50 -12.89 6.60 6.23
N ASP A 51 -11.84 7.39 6.03
CA ASP A 51 -11.64 8.29 4.88
C ASP A 51 -10.65 7.72 3.86
N PHE A 52 -10.42 6.42 3.91
CA PHE A 52 -9.59 5.69 2.95
C PHE A 52 -10.44 5.22 1.77
N PRO A 53 -9.98 5.44 0.52
CA PRO A 53 -10.71 4.99 -0.65
C PRO A 53 -10.73 3.47 -0.75
N GLU A 54 -11.72 2.94 -1.45
CA GLU A 54 -11.79 1.51 -1.74
C GLU A 54 -10.58 1.06 -2.59
N PRO A 55 -10.08 -0.19 -2.41
CA PRO A 55 -9.01 -0.72 -3.23
C PRO A 55 -9.37 -0.67 -4.72
N GLN A 56 -8.57 0.08 -5.49
CA GLN A 56 -8.79 0.27 -6.91
C GLN A 56 -8.41 -1.00 -7.68
N PRO A 57 -9.15 -1.40 -8.72
CA PRO A 57 -8.80 -2.56 -9.51
C PRO A 57 -7.48 -2.33 -10.24
N ARG A 58 -6.80 -3.44 -10.46
CA ARG A 58 -5.58 -3.44 -11.22
C ARG A 58 -5.91 -3.38 -12.72
N ASN A 59 -5.76 -2.21 -13.31
CA ASN A 59 -5.67 -2.06 -14.76
C ASN A 59 -4.43 -2.80 -15.31
N LYS A 60 -4.08 -2.65 -16.59
CA LYS A 60 -2.83 -3.23 -17.16
C LYS A 60 -1.52 -2.74 -16.47
N GLY A 61 -1.63 -1.95 -15.40
CA GLY A 61 -0.55 -1.55 -14.49
C GLY A 61 0.09 -2.76 -13.83
N ARG A 62 1.38 -2.95 -14.13
CA ARG A 62 2.22 -4.01 -13.58
C ARG A 62 2.96 -3.45 -12.36
N VAL A 63 3.14 -4.29 -11.33
CA VAL A 63 4.20 -4.03 -10.34
C VAL A 63 5.49 -3.86 -11.11
N LEU A 64 6.11 -2.70 -10.96
CA LEU A 64 7.31 -2.34 -11.73
C LEU A 64 8.51 -3.14 -11.22
N ARG A 65 8.61 -3.27 -9.89
CA ARG A 65 9.68 -4.00 -9.22
C ARG A 65 9.21 -4.57 -7.88
N SER A 66 9.57 -5.81 -7.59
CA SER A 66 9.66 -6.35 -6.23
C SER A 66 11.13 -6.49 -5.88
N TYR A 67 11.52 -6.06 -4.69
CA TYR A 67 12.86 -6.30 -4.16
C TYR A 67 12.75 -7.17 -2.92
N ASP A 68 13.52 -8.25 -2.92
CA ASP A 68 13.64 -9.21 -1.84
C ASP A 68 15.12 -9.64 -1.76
N PRO A 69 15.82 -9.34 -0.66
CA PRO A 69 17.24 -9.69 -0.53
C PRO A 69 17.45 -11.21 -0.46
N ASN A 70 16.41 -11.99 -0.18
CA ASN A 70 16.41 -13.45 -0.12
C ASN A 70 15.94 -14.10 -1.42
N GLY A 71 15.59 -13.31 -2.45
CA GLY A 71 15.32 -13.80 -3.80
C GLY A 71 14.01 -14.58 -3.96
N LYS A 72 13.04 -14.41 -3.05
CA LYS A 72 11.70 -14.98 -3.25
C LYS A 72 10.92 -14.11 -4.25
N ASP A 73 10.57 -14.70 -5.39
CA ASP A 73 9.72 -14.08 -6.40
C ASP A 73 8.28 -14.02 -5.88
N ASP A 74 7.95 -12.89 -5.26
CA ASP A 74 6.64 -12.70 -4.66
C ASP A 74 5.65 -12.18 -5.70
N SER A 75 4.81 -13.10 -6.17
CA SER A 75 3.55 -12.79 -6.82
C SER A 75 2.82 -11.67 -6.07
N VAL A 76 2.54 -10.59 -6.81
CA VAL A 76 1.83 -9.37 -6.39
C VAL A 76 0.66 -9.69 -5.45
N PRO A 77 0.45 -8.93 -4.35
CA PRO A 77 -0.68 -9.14 -3.46
C PRO A 77 -2.02 -9.14 -4.24
N PRO A 78 -2.97 -10.02 -3.87
CA PRO A 78 -4.25 -10.13 -4.56
C PRO A 78 -5.06 -8.85 -4.38
N VAL A 79 -5.46 -8.24 -5.50
CA VAL A 79 -6.44 -7.16 -5.55
C VAL A 79 -7.81 -7.80 -5.70
N ARG A 80 -8.74 -7.53 -4.78
CA ARG A 80 -10.17 -7.77 -5.05
C ARG A 80 -10.56 -6.80 -6.17
N GLY A 81 -10.98 -7.32 -7.33
CA GLY A 81 -11.63 -6.51 -8.37
C GLY A 81 -12.85 -5.79 -7.76
N ASP A 82 -13.33 -4.68 -8.31
CA ASP A 82 -13.54 -4.30 -9.71
C ASP A 82 -13.59 -2.75 -9.82
N ASP A 83 -13.78 -2.20 -11.02
CA ASP A 83 -14.08 -0.78 -11.36
C ASP A 83 -12.95 0.28 -11.51
N LEU A 84 -12.63 0.56 -12.79
CA LEU A 84 -11.61 1.49 -13.24
C LEU A 84 -11.76 2.90 -12.63
N CYS A 85 -10.73 3.33 -11.90
CA CYS A 85 -10.40 4.70 -11.54
C CYS A 85 -11.52 5.50 -10.83
N CYS A 86 -11.25 5.76 -9.54
CA CYS A 86 -12.12 6.18 -8.45
C CYS A 86 -12.85 5.01 -7.81
#